data_AF-A0A493TRG6-F1
#
_entry.id   AF-A0A493TRG6-F1
#
_cell.length_a   1.000
_cell.length_b   1.000
_cell.length_c   1.000
_cell.angle_alpha   90.00
_cell.angle_beta   90.00
_cell.angle_gamma   90.00
#
_symmetry.space_group_name_H-M   'P 1'
#
loop_
_entity.id
_entity.type
_entity.pdbx_description
1 polymer ?
#
loop_
_entity_poly.entity_id
_entity_poly.type
_entity_poly.pdbx_seq_one_letter_code
_entity_poly.pdbx_strand_id
1 'polypeptide(L)'
;MTHVINQGMAMYWGTSRWSAMEIMEAYSVARQFNMIPPVCEQAEYHLFQREKVEVQLPELYHKIGVGAMTWSPLACGIISGKYGNGVPESSRAALKCYQWLKEKIISEEGRKQQTKLKDLSPIAERLGCTLPQLAVAWCLRNEGVSSVLLGSSNPEQLIENLGAIQASARGSSCLTPALLQGTMRLGPHFLKSFSTLCLVSGLLRC
;
A
#
# COMPACT_ATOMS: atom_id res chain seq x y z
N MET A 1 22.82 12.67 4.78
CA MET A 1 22.68 11.68 3.68
C MET A 1 23.66 11.92 2.54
N THR A 2 23.80 13.16 2.03
CA THR A 2 24.75 13.49 0.95
C THR A 2 26.18 12.98 1.18
N HIS A 3 26.73 13.14 2.38
CA HIS A 3 28.08 12.67 2.70
C HIS A 3 28.24 11.16 2.47
N VAL A 4 27.36 10.32 3.02
CA VAL A 4 27.48 8.85 2.89
C VAL A 4 27.27 8.37 1.45
N ILE A 5 26.50 9.10 0.64
CA ILE A 5 26.37 8.82 -0.79
C ILE A 5 27.67 9.16 -1.53
N ASN A 6 28.25 10.34 -1.25
CA ASN A 6 29.53 10.73 -1.85
C ASN A 6 30.69 9.81 -1.45
N GLN A 7 30.62 9.18 -0.28
CA GLN A 7 31.58 8.17 0.17
C GLN A 7 31.31 6.77 -0.42
N GLY A 8 30.29 6.60 -1.27
CA GLY A 8 29.95 5.30 -1.88
C GLY A 8 29.32 4.29 -0.91
N MET A 9 28.86 4.73 0.27
CA MET A 9 28.23 3.85 1.26
C MET A 9 26.76 3.57 0.94
N ALA A 10 26.14 4.43 0.14
CA ALA A 10 24.77 4.28 -0.35
C ALA A 10 24.66 4.90 -1.75
N MET A 11 23.77 4.38 -2.60
CA MET A 11 23.52 4.96 -3.92
C MET A 11 22.56 6.15 -3.86
N TYR A 12 21.52 6.05 -3.02
CA TYR A 12 20.47 7.05 -2.85
C TYR A 12 20.01 7.11 -1.40
N TRP A 13 19.16 8.08 -1.09
CA TRP A 13 18.46 8.14 0.18
C TRP A 13 16.99 8.49 0.00
N GLY A 14 16.20 8.15 1.00
CA GLY A 14 14.78 8.44 1.06
C GLY A 14 14.34 8.70 2.49
N THR A 15 13.07 9.06 2.65
CA THR A 15 12.43 9.33 3.93
C THR A 15 11.48 8.19 4.31
N SER A 16 11.07 8.14 5.57
CA SER A 16 10.02 7.21 6.02
C SER A 16 9.24 7.84 7.15
N ARG A 17 7.90 7.87 7.00
CA ARG A 17 6.96 8.50 7.95
C ARG A 17 7.08 10.03 8.05
N TRP A 18 7.73 10.67 7.08
CA TRP A 18 7.84 12.12 7.03
C TRP A 18 6.58 12.74 6.42
N SER A 19 6.12 13.87 6.94
CA SER A 19 5.06 14.67 6.33
C SER A 19 5.50 15.22 4.97
N ALA A 20 4.54 15.57 4.12
CA ALA A 20 4.85 16.21 2.83
C ALA A 20 5.62 17.53 2.99
N MET A 21 5.40 18.24 4.10
CA MET A 21 6.15 19.46 4.46
C MET A 21 7.63 19.15 4.69
N GLU A 22 7.94 18.17 5.55
CA GLU A 22 9.34 17.82 5.89
C GLU A 22 10.09 17.30 4.65
N ILE A 23 9.42 16.56 3.77
CA ILE A 23 10.02 16.10 2.50
C ILE A 23 10.35 17.29 1.59
N MET A 24 9.44 18.26 1.49
CA MET A 24 9.67 19.48 0.70
C MET A 24 10.78 20.36 1.32
N GLU A 25 10.87 20.42 2.65
CA GLU A 25 11.96 21.08 3.35
C GLU A 25 13.31 20.44 3.03
N ALA A 26 13.40 19.11 3.11
CA ALA A 26 14.61 18.38 2.72
C ALA A 26 15.01 18.65 1.26
N TYR A 27 14.03 18.70 0.35
CA TYR A 27 14.27 19.08 -1.04
C TYR A 27 14.77 20.52 -1.18
N SER A 28 14.16 21.46 -0.45
CA SER A 28 14.54 22.88 -0.46
C SER A 28 16.00 23.06 -0.01
N VAL A 29 16.38 22.45 1.12
CA VAL A 29 17.76 22.44 1.63
C VAL A 29 18.71 21.84 0.59
N ALA A 30 18.31 20.73 -0.04
CA ALA A 30 19.15 20.11 -1.06
C ALA A 30 19.40 21.02 -2.27
N ARG A 31 18.38 21.76 -2.71
CA ARG A 31 18.53 22.73 -3.80
C ARG A 31 19.34 23.96 -3.40
N GLN A 32 19.15 24.47 -2.19
CA GLN A 32 19.86 25.66 -1.70
C GLN A 32 21.37 25.43 -1.57
N PHE A 33 21.79 24.24 -1.13
CA PHE A 33 23.18 23.95 -0.82
C PHE A 33 23.84 22.95 -1.79
N ASN A 34 23.24 22.72 -2.96
CA ASN A 34 23.71 21.77 -3.97
C ASN A 34 24.00 20.36 -3.38
N MET A 35 23.07 19.89 -2.55
CA MET A 35 23.11 18.55 -1.96
C MET A 35 22.20 17.58 -2.72
N ILE A 36 22.28 16.30 -2.40
CA ILE A 36 21.48 15.24 -3.03
C ILE A 36 20.10 15.21 -2.35
N PRO A 37 18.97 15.38 -3.07
CA PRO A 37 17.61 15.29 -2.51
C PRO A 37 17.17 13.83 -2.28
N PRO A 38 16.12 13.58 -1.47
CA PRO A 38 15.57 12.24 -1.30
C PRO A 38 14.85 11.79 -2.59
N VAL A 39 14.91 10.50 -2.91
CA VAL A 39 14.29 9.93 -4.12
C VAL A 39 12.97 9.20 -3.85
N CYS A 40 12.73 8.79 -2.60
CA CYS A 40 11.53 8.07 -2.23
C CYS A 40 11.04 8.39 -0.80
N GLU A 41 9.74 8.24 -0.59
CA GLU A 41 9.13 8.17 0.75
C GLU A 41 8.59 6.76 0.99
N GLN A 42 8.95 6.19 2.14
CA GLN A 42 8.39 4.94 2.64
C GLN A 42 7.17 5.16 3.53
N ALA A 43 5.96 5.03 2.97
CA ALA A 43 4.69 5.32 3.63
C ALA A 43 3.80 4.09 3.87
N GLU A 44 3.02 4.10 4.96
CA GLU A 44 2.00 3.08 5.21
C GLU A 44 0.89 3.20 4.17
N TYR A 45 0.57 2.08 3.50
CA TYR A 45 -0.54 2.06 2.56
C TYR A 45 -1.25 0.71 2.57
N HIS A 46 -2.55 0.76 2.81
CA HIS A 46 -3.43 -0.39 2.76
C HIS A 46 -4.89 0.09 2.75
N LEU A 47 -5.85 -0.83 2.64
CA LEU A 47 -7.28 -0.52 2.55
C LEU A 47 -7.78 0.46 3.63
N PHE A 48 -7.23 0.38 4.85
CA PHE A 48 -7.58 1.23 5.99
C PHE A 48 -6.66 2.45 6.25
N GLN A 49 -5.59 2.65 5.47
CA GLN A 49 -4.64 3.77 5.62
C GLN A 49 -4.26 4.27 4.24
N ARG A 50 -4.84 5.42 3.83
CA ARG A 50 -4.87 5.81 2.41
C ARG A 50 -4.47 7.24 2.13
N GLU A 51 -4.85 8.16 3.02
CA GLU A 51 -4.82 9.60 2.79
C GLU A 51 -3.44 10.09 2.31
N LYS A 52 -2.36 9.79 3.04
CA LYS A 52 -1.00 10.19 2.66
C LYS A 52 -0.62 9.78 1.23
N VAL A 53 -0.84 8.51 0.87
CA VAL A 53 -0.39 7.95 -0.42
C VAL A 53 -1.31 8.32 -1.57
N GLU A 54 -2.61 8.48 -1.33
CA GLU A 54 -3.57 8.83 -2.39
C GLU A 54 -3.74 10.34 -2.59
N VAL A 55 -3.40 11.17 -1.60
CA VAL A 55 -3.63 12.62 -1.64
C VAL A 55 -2.32 13.42 -1.62
N GLN A 56 -1.41 13.12 -0.67
CA GLN A 56 -0.22 13.95 -0.48
C GLN A 56 0.95 13.56 -1.40
N LEU A 57 1.26 12.27 -1.50
CA LEU A 57 2.40 11.80 -2.30
C LEU A 57 2.31 12.08 -3.81
N PRO A 58 1.13 12.04 -4.46
CA PRO A 58 1.03 12.40 -5.88
C PRO A 58 1.50 13.83 -6.15
N GLU A 59 1.22 14.78 -5.25
CA GLU A 59 1.75 16.14 -5.40
C GLU A 59 3.28 16.20 -5.31
N LEU A 60 3.89 15.46 -4.38
CA LEU A 60 5.35 15.41 -4.25
C LEU A 60 6.00 14.76 -5.48
N TYR A 61 5.42 13.68 -6.00
CA TYR A 61 5.86 13.04 -7.23
C TYR A 61 5.86 14.04 -8.40
N HIS A 62 4.77 14.78 -8.60
CA HIS A 62 4.67 15.75 -9.69
C HIS A 62 5.57 16.99 -9.50
N LYS A 63 5.78 17.46 -8.27
CA LYS A 63 6.56 18.68 -7.99
C LYS A 63 8.08 18.43 -7.95
N ILE A 64 8.51 17.33 -7.35
CA ILE A 64 9.93 17.09 -7.03
C ILE A 64 10.43 15.70 -7.43
N GLY A 65 9.60 14.84 -8.04
CA GLY A 65 10.00 13.53 -8.54
C GLY A 65 10.21 12.46 -7.46
N VAL A 66 9.71 12.68 -6.24
CA VAL A 66 9.80 11.68 -5.15
C VAL A 66 8.83 10.53 -5.42
N GLY A 67 9.36 9.30 -5.48
CA GLY A 67 8.54 8.08 -5.61
C GLY A 67 7.95 7.60 -4.28
N ALA A 68 6.95 6.72 -4.35
CA ALA A 68 6.34 6.11 -3.17
C ALA A 68 6.66 4.62 -3.09
N MET A 69 7.26 4.19 -1.99
CA MET A 69 7.48 2.78 -1.65
C MET A 69 6.64 2.44 -0.43
N THR A 70 5.60 1.63 -0.57
CA THR A 70 4.62 1.49 0.51
C THR A 70 4.89 0.28 1.40
N TRP A 71 4.41 0.32 2.65
CA TRP A 71 4.58 -0.77 3.62
C TRP A 71 3.29 -1.12 4.37
N SER A 72 3.30 -2.28 5.02
CA SER A 72 2.14 -2.90 5.68
C SER A 72 0.89 -3.04 4.78
N PRO A 73 0.99 -3.58 3.56
CA PRO A 73 -0.17 -3.72 2.67
C PRO A 73 -1.31 -4.56 3.25
N LEU A 74 -0.99 -5.44 4.20
CA LEU A 74 -1.96 -6.27 4.93
C LEU A 74 -2.26 -5.77 6.35
N ALA A 75 -1.85 -4.55 6.71
CA ALA A 75 -1.99 -3.94 8.03
C ALA A 75 -1.54 -4.92 9.16
N CYS A 76 -0.28 -5.37 9.11
CA CYS A 76 0.25 -6.39 10.04
C CYS A 76 -0.52 -7.72 10.05
N GLY A 77 -1.12 -8.09 8.92
CA GLY A 77 -1.89 -9.32 8.74
C GLY A 77 -3.37 -9.19 9.12
N ILE A 78 -3.83 -8.00 9.51
CA ILE A 78 -5.25 -7.74 9.80
C ILE A 78 -6.11 -8.05 8.58
N ILE A 79 -5.66 -7.64 7.40
CA ILE A 79 -6.41 -7.76 6.15
C ILE A 79 -6.48 -9.21 5.65
N SER A 80 -5.69 -10.14 6.20
CA SER A 80 -5.82 -11.56 5.83
C SER A 80 -7.07 -12.23 6.41
N GLY A 81 -7.85 -11.54 7.25
CA GLY A 81 -9.02 -12.09 7.93
C GLY A 81 -8.72 -13.05 9.09
N LYS A 82 -7.43 -13.32 9.39
CA LYS A 82 -7.03 -14.31 10.41
C LYS A 82 -7.49 -13.97 11.84
N TYR A 83 -7.85 -12.71 12.09
CA TYR A 83 -8.29 -12.24 13.40
C TYR A 83 -9.82 -12.20 13.58
N GLY A 84 -10.59 -12.70 12.61
CA GLY A 84 -12.06 -12.66 12.66
C GLY A 84 -12.68 -13.39 13.86
N ASN A 85 -11.96 -14.36 14.43
CA ASN A 85 -12.39 -15.19 15.56
C ASN A 85 -11.46 -15.04 16.79
N GLY A 86 -10.76 -13.90 16.93
CA GLY A 86 -9.80 -13.67 18.00
C GLY A 86 -8.35 -13.68 17.50
N VAL A 87 -7.38 -13.69 18.42
CA VAL A 87 -5.95 -13.59 18.10
C VAL A 87 -5.29 -14.97 18.10
N PRO A 88 -4.86 -15.51 16.93
CA PRO A 88 -4.15 -16.80 16.89
C PRO A 88 -2.80 -16.72 17.60
N GLU A 89 -2.39 -17.79 18.29
CA GLU A 89 -1.14 -17.84 19.06
C GLU A 89 0.13 -17.69 18.20
N SER A 90 0.11 -18.19 16.97
CA SER A 90 1.21 -18.06 16.01
C SER A 90 1.23 -16.72 15.26
N SER A 91 0.29 -15.82 15.55
CA SER A 91 0.16 -14.55 14.85
C SER A 91 1.12 -13.48 15.38
N ARG A 92 1.39 -12.46 14.56
CA ARG A 92 2.19 -11.29 14.97
C ARG A 92 1.60 -10.61 16.22
N ALA A 93 0.27 -10.56 16.35
CA ALA A 93 -0.39 -9.93 17.48
C ALA A 93 -0.29 -10.73 18.80
N ALA A 94 0.13 -11.99 18.76
CA ALA A 94 0.38 -12.79 19.96
C ALA A 94 1.79 -12.60 20.55
N LEU A 95 2.71 -11.99 19.79
CA LEU A 95 4.07 -11.73 20.24
C LEU A 95 4.08 -10.63 21.32
N LYS A 96 4.89 -10.82 22.38
CA LYS A 96 4.94 -9.91 23.54
C LYS A 96 5.21 -8.45 23.17
N CYS A 97 6.07 -8.19 22.19
CA CYS A 97 6.40 -6.83 21.73
C CYS A 97 5.32 -6.18 20.84
N TYR A 98 4.22 -6.88 20.55
CA TYR A 98 3.13 -6.43 19.68
C TYR A 98 1.79 -6.29 20.41
N GLN A 99 1.83 -6.05 21.71
CA GLN A 99 0.64 -5.83 22.53
C GLN A 99 -0.25 -4.68 21.97
N TRP A 100 0.36 -3.62 21.46
CA TRP A 100 -0.33 -2.52 20.77
C TRP A 100 -1.16 -2.99 19.55
N LEU A 101 -0.68 -4.00 18.82
CA LEU A 101 -1.38 -4.56 17.66
C LEU A 101 -2.58 -5.39 18.11
N LYS A 102 -2.43 -6.17 19.18
CA LYS A 102 -3.52 -6.90 19.81
C LYS A 102 -4.63 -5.95 20.27
N GLU A 103 -4.27 -4.86 20.94
CA GLU A 103 -5.19 -3.80 21.36
C GLU A 103 -5.90 -3.15 20.17
N LYS A 104 -5.16 -2.83 19.10
CA LYS A 104 -5.73 -2.31 17.85
C LYS A 104 -6.76 -3.28 17.24
N ILE A 105 -6.48 -4.58 17.23
CA ILE A 105 -7.37 -5.62 16.66
C ILE A 105 -8.67 -5.75 17.47
N ILE A 106 -8.58 -5.78 18.81
CA ILE A 106 -9.75 -5.96 19.69
C ILE A 106 -10.56 -4.68 19.91
N SER A 107 -10.00 -3.52 19.54
CA SER A 107 -10.67 -2.23 19.61
C SER A 107 -11.96 -2.19 18.78
N GLU A 108 -12.83 -1.23 19.05
CA GLU A 108 -14.06 -1.04 18.27
C GLU A 108 -13.76 -0.82 16.78
N GLU A 109 -12.74 -0.03 16.45
CA GLU A 109 -12.32 0.22 15.07
C GLU A 109 -11.74 -1.03 14.42
N GLY A 110 -10.94 -1.81 15.15
CA GLY A 110 -10.44 -3.11 14.67
C GLY A 110 -11.57 -4.08 14.33
N ARG A 111 -12.62 -4.15 15.16
CA ARG A 111 -13.82 -4.96 14.89
C ARG A 111 -14.58 -4.47 13.66
N LYS A 112 -14.73 -3.14 13.48
CA LYS A 112 -15.34 -2.55 12.27
C LYS A 112 -14.54 -2.92 11.02
N GLN A 113 -13.21 -2.91 11.09
CA GLN A 113 -12.35 -3.37 9.99
C GLN A 113 -12.57 -4.85 9.69
N GLN A 114 -12.66 -5.73 10.70
CA GLN A 114 -12.97 -7.14 10.49
C GLN A 114 -14.32 -7.37 9.81
N THR A 115 -15.36 -6.60 10.16
CA THR A 115 -16.65 -6.66 9.45
C THR A 115 -16.51 -6.28 7.98
N LYS A 116 -15.80 -5.19 7.67
CA LYS A 116 -15.54 -4.79 6.28
C LYS A 116 -14.77 -5.87 5.50
N LEU A 117 -13.84 -6.57 6.15
CA LEU A 117 -13.10 -7.67 5.52
C LEU A 117 -14.04 -8.84 5.18
N LYS A 118 -15.03 -9.14 6.01
CA LYS A 118 -16.06 -10.15 5.68
C LYS A 118 -16.85 -9.77 4.43
N ASP A 119 -17.15 -8.48 4.24
CA ASP A 119 -17.83 -7.99 3.05
C ASP A 119 -16.94 -8.01 1.79
N LEU A 120 -15.62 -7.98 1.96
CA LEU A 120 -14.64 -8.08 0.87
C LEU A 120 -14.34 -9.53 0.47
N SER A 121 -14.52 -10.51 1.35
CA SER A 121 -14.25 -11.93 1.05
C SER A 121 -15.02 -12.44 -0.18
N PRO A 122 -16.34 -12.21 -0.34
CA PRO A 122 -17.07 -12.64 -1.53
C PRO A 122 -16.55 -12.00 -2.82
N ILE A 123 -15.97 -10.80 -2.74
CA ILE A 123 -15.37 -10.13 -3.90
C ILE A 123 -14.07 -10.84 -4.29
N ALA A 124 -13.21 -11.16 -3.32
CA ALA A 124 -11.99 -11.92 -3.56
C ALA A 124 -12.30 -13.31 -4.17
N GLU A 125 -13.31 -14.00 -3.62
CA GLU A 125 -13.78 -15.30 -4.15
C GLU A 125 -14.27 -15.19 -5.59
N ARG A 126 -15.10 -14.18 -5.91
CA ARG A 126 -15.57 -13.93 -7.29
C ARG A 126 -14.45 -13.62 -8.27
N LEU A 127 -13.37 -13.01 -7.79
CA LEU A 127 -12.17 -12.71 -8.58
C LEU A 127 -11.18 -13.89 -8.64
N GLY A 128 -11.48 -14.99 -7.95
CA GLY A 128 -10.63 -16.17 -7.90
C GLY A 128 -9.27 -15.90 -7.25
N CYS A 129 -9.23 -15.03 -6.24
CA CYS A 129 -8.02 -14.68 -5.49
C CYS A 129 -8.28 -14.68 -3.97
N THR A 130 -7.21 -14.70 -3.19
CA THR A 130 -7.32 -14.57 -1.73
C THR A 130 -7.47 -13.10 -1.32
N LEU A 131 -7.98 -12.84 -0.11
CA LEU A 131 -8.10 -11.48 0.42
C LEU A 131 -6.73 -10.77 0.53
N PRO A 132 -5.63 -11.43 0.96
CA PRO A 132 -4.28 -10.88 0.84
C PRO A 132 -3.88 -10.49 -0.58
N GLN A 133 -4.14 -11.36 -1.56
CA GLN A 133 -3.84 -11.07 -2.97
C GLN A 133 -4.61 -9.86 -3.47
N LEU A 134 -5.91 -9.79 -3.16
CA LEU A 134 -6.75 -8.64 -3.50
C LEU A 134 -6.22 -7.35 -2.88
N ALA A 135 -5.82 -7.37 -1.62
CA ALA A 135 -5.33 -6.18 -0.91
C ALA A 135 -3.98 -5.68 -1.46
N VAL A 136 -3.05 -6.58 -1.78
CA VAL A 136 -1.76 -6.22 -2.39
C VAL A 136 -1.97 -5.71 -3.83
N ALA A 137 -2.79 -6.40 -4.62
CA ALA A 137 -3.15 -5.97 -5.98
C ALA A 137 -3.84 -4.59 -5.97
N TRP A 138 -4.69 -4.34 -4.98
CA TRP A 138 -5.30 -3.05 -4.76
C TRP A 138 -4.26 -1.96 -4.48
N CYS A 139 -3.26 -2.22 -3.64
CA CYS A 139 -2.18 -1.25 -3.39
C CYS A 139 -1.41 -0.91 -4.67
N LEU A 140 -1.13 -1.92 -5.51
CA LEU A 140 -0.41 -1.77 -6.78
C LEU A 140 -1.23 -1.11 -7.89
N ARG A 141 -2.55 -1.00 -7.76
CA ARG A 141 -3.40 -0.32 -8.76
C ARG A 141 -3.07 1.18 -8.90
N ASN A 142 -2.44 1.77 -7.88
CA ASN A 142 -2.08 3.18 -7.87
C ASN A 142 -0.75 3.36 -8.61
N GLU A 143 -0.79 3.98 -9.79
CA GLU A 143 0.40 4.24 -10.62
C GLU A 143 1.47 5.10 -9.91
N GLY A 144 1.08 5.86 -8.87
CA GLY A 144 2.01 6.61 -8.03
C GLY A 144 2.80 5.75 -7.04
N VAL A 145 2.40 4.49 -6.82
CA VAL A 145 3.10 3.53 -5.95
C VAL A 145 4.12 2.75 -6.78
N SER A 146 5.41 3.03 -6.58
CA SER A 146 6.50 2.38 -7.30
C SER A 146 6.70 0.91 -6.87
N SER A 147 6.49 0.62 -5.59
CA SER A 147 6.60 -0.73 -5.04
C SER A 147 5.83 -0.88 -3.74
N VAL A 148 5.43 -2.11 -3.42
CA VAL A 148 4.76 -2.50 -2.17
C VAL A 148 5.65 -3.49 -1.43
N LEU A 149 6.11 -3.12 -0.23
CA LEU A 149 6.92 -3.97 0.63
C LEU A 149 6.05 -5.04 1.30
N LEU A 150 6.30 -6.30 0.94
CA LEU A 150 5.62 -7.46 1.51
C LEU A 150 6.27 -7.89 2.83
N GLY A 151 5.45 -8.37 3.76
CA GLY A 151 5.92 -9.01 4.99
C GLY A 151 5.27 -10.37 5.16
N SER A 152 6.08 -11.41 5.35
CA SER A 152 5.65 -12.79 5.54
C SER A 152 6.41 -13.42 6.70
N SER A 153 5.74 -14.31 7.46
CA SER A 153 6.38 -15.10 8.52
C SER A 153 6.77 -16.51 8.07
N ASN A 154 6.30 -16.94 6.90
CA ASN A 154 6.65 -18.23 6.29
C ASN A 154 6.66 -18.10 4.74
N PRO A 155 7.26 -19.08 4.02
CA PRO A 155 7.31 -19.07 2.57
C PRO A 155 5.93 -19.12 1.89
N GLU A 156 4.96 -19.81 2.48
CA GLU A 156 3.61 -19.98 1.91
C GLU A 156 2.89 -18.63 1.78
N GLN A 157 2.98 -17.78 2.82
CA GLN A 157 2.44 -16.42 2.77
C GLN A 157 3.13 -15.57 1.70
N LEU A 158 4.44 -15.73 1.51
CA LEU A 158 5.16 -14.99 0.48
C LEU A 158 4.67 -15.41 -0.91
N ILE A 159 4.60 -16.71 -1.17
CA ILE A 159 4.10 -17.26 -2.44
C ILE A 159 2.65 -16.82 -2.70
N GLU A 160 1.79 -16.87 -1.67
CA GLU A 160 0.42 -16.38 -1.76
C GLU A 160 0.38 -14.89 -2.14
N ASN A 161 1.15 -14.05 -1.45
CA ASN A 161 1.20 -12.61 -1.69
C ASN A 161 1.76 -12.25 -3.08
N LEU A 162 2.74 -13.01 -3.59
CA LEU A 162 3.25 -12.83 -4.96
C LEU A 162 2.17 -13.13 -6.01
N GLY A 163 1.20 -13.99 -5.67
CA GLY A 163 -0.02 -14.25 -6.43
C GLY A 163 -0.87 -13.01 -6.72
N ALA A 164 -0.64 -11.90 -6.01
CA ALA A 164 -1.31 -10.63 -6.22
C ALA A 164 -1.03 -10.03 -7.60
N ILE A 165 0.11 -10.35 -8.22
CA ILE A 165 0.45 -9.85 -9.56
C ILE A 165 -0.55 -10.38 -10.60
N GLN A 166 -0.91 -11.67 -10.52
CA GLN A 166 -1.94 -12.24 -11.39
C GLN A 166 -3.31 -11.64 -11.12
N ALA A 167 -3.64 -11.38 -9.85
CA ALA A 167 -4.89 -10.71 -9.48
C ALA A 167 -4.96 -9.27 -10.00
N SER A 168 -3.84 -8.54 -10.00
CA SER A 168 -3.73 -7.19 -10.56
C SER A 168 -3.94 -7.19 -12.08
N ALA A 169 -3.30 -8.12 -12.80
CA ALA A 169 -3.41 -8.24 -14.26
C ALA A 169 -4.82 -8.65 -14.73
N ARG A 170 -5.49 -9.55 -14.00
CA ARG A 170 -6.91 -9.89 -14.25
C ARG A 170 -7.84 -8.72 -13.89
N GLY A 171 -7.40 -7.92 -12.93
CA GLY A 171 -8.14 -6.84 -12.27
C GLY A 171 -8.26 -5.53 -13.04
N SER A 172 -7.48 -5.30 -14.11
CA SER A 172 -7.45 -3.99 -14.78
C SER A 172 -8.81 -3.55 -15.36
N SER A 173 -9.73 -4.47 -15.65
CA SER A 173 -11.12 -4.16 -16.05
C SER A 173 -12.16 -4.37 -14.93
N CYS A 174 -11.85 -5.13 -13.86
CA CYS A 174 -12.81 -5.56 -12.83
C CYS A 174 -12.51 -5.11 -11.39
N LEU A 175 -11.33 -4.57 -11.09
CA LEU A 175 -11.04 -3.77 -9.89
C LEU A 175 -11.51 -2.32 -10.10
N THR A 176 -12.66 -2.16 -10.77
CA THR A 176 -13.23 -0.84 -11.00
C THR A 176 -13.55 -0.19 -9.67
N PRO A 177 -13.40 1.15 -9.58
CA PRO A 177 -13.79 1.97 -8.46
C PRO A 177 -15.10 1.53 -7.84
N ALA A 178 -16.10 1.22 -8.67
CA ALA A 178 -17.46 0.89 -8.29
C ALA A 178 -17.58 -0.33 -7.35
N LEU A 179 -16.83 -1.41 -7.60
CA LEU A 179 -16.92 -2.66 -6.82
C LEU A 179 -16.35 -2.52 -5.41
N LEU A 180 -15.34 -1.66 -5.23
CA LEU A 180 -14.75 -1.36 -3.92
C LEU A 180 -15.33 -0.08 -3.28
N GLN A 181 -15.92 0.81 -4.09
CA GLN A 181 -16.61 2.04 -3.65
C GLN A 181 -17.80 1.72 -2.78
N GLY A 182 -18.62 0.74 -3.20
CA GLY A 182 -19.81 0.33 -2.45
C GLY A 182 -19.47 -0.20 -1.06
N THR A 183 -18.44 -1.04 -0.96
CA THR A 183 -18.08 -1.74 0.29
C THR A 183 -17.22 -0.88 1.24
N MET A 184 -16.37 0.00 0.70
CA MET A 184 -15.47 0.84 1.51
C MET A 184 -15.88 2.31 1.63
N ARG A 185 -17.01 2.73 1.01
CA ARG A 185 -17.47 4.14 0.92
C ARG A 185 -16.33 5.08 0.47
N LEU A 186 -15.81 4.86 -0.74
CA LEU A 186 -14.70 5.65 -1.28
C LEU A 186 -15.23 7.01 -1.82
N GLY A 187 -14.58 8.13 -1.46
CA GLY A 187 -14.95 9.48 -1.90
C GLY A 187 -14.67 9.78 -3.39
N PRO A 188 -15.12 10.94 -3.90
CA PRO A 188 -15.26 11.24 -5.33
C PRO A 188 -13.95 11.46 -6.13
N HIS A 189 -12.78 11.58 -5.50
CA HIS A 189 -11.49 11.83 -6.20
C HIS A 189 -10.92 10.62 -6.98
N PHE A 190 -11.64 9.49 -7.01
CA PHE A 190 -11.17 8.18 -7.45
C PHE A 190 -11.13 7.99 -8.98
N LEU A 191 -11.73 8.88 -9.78
CA LEU A 191 -12.00 8.65 -11.22
C LEU A 191 -10.83 8.97 -12.18
N LYS A 192 -9.72 9.56 -11.72
CA LYS A 192 -8.69 10.10 -12.65
C LYS A 192 -7.60 9.13 -13.10
N SER A 193 -7.41 7.97 -12.46
CA SER A 193 -6.29 7.04 -12.81
C SER A 193 -6.63 5.93 -13.82
N PHE A 194 -7.82 5.92 -14.42
CA PHE A 194 -8.23 4.79 -15.28
C PHE A 194 -7.75 4.88 -16.74
N SER A 195 -7.24 6.04 -17.20
CA SER A 195 -6.99 6.22 -18.65
C SER A 195 -5.65 5.67 -19.13
N THR A 196 -4.65 5.47 -18.26
CA THR A 196 -3.29 5.16 -18.69
C THR A 196 -3.05 3.66 -18.95
N LEU A 197 -3.76 2.76 -18.25
CA LEU A 197 -3.54 1.31 -18.38
C LEU A 197 -4.09 0.69 -19.68
N CYS A 198 -5.10 1.31 -20.31
CA CYS A 198 -5.64 0.83 -21.59
C CYS A 198 -4.72 1.12 -22.78
N LEU A 199 -3.82 2.10 -22.69
CA LEU A 199 -2.95 2.48 -23.81
C LEU A 199 -1.68 1.62 -23.92
N VAL A 200 -1.23 0.98 -22.83
CA VAL A 200 0.00 0.17 -22.82
C VAL A 200 -0.26 -1.32 -23.14
N SER A 201 -1.50 -1.80 -23.01
CA SER A 201 -1.82 -3.23 -23.13
C SER A 201 -2.35 -3.68 -24.50
N GLY A 202 -2.55 -2.79 -25.48
CA GLY A 202 -2.89 -3.18 -26.86
C GLY A 202 -4.17 -4.02 -27.02
N LEU A 203 -5.05 -4.06 -26.01
CA LEU A 203 -6.28 -4.83 -26.01
C LEU A 203 -7.45 -4.00 -26.55
N LEU A 204 -7.31 -3.58 -27.81
CA LEU A 204 -8.45 -3.19 -28.66
C LEU A 204 -8.42 -4.12 -29.88
N ARG A 205 -8.96 -5.33 -29.71
CA ARG A 205 -9.49 -6.11 -30.83
C ARG A 205 -10.78 -6.81 -30.38
N CYS A 206 -11.88 -6.23 -30.89
CA CYS A 206 -13.25 -6.73 -31.00
C CYS A 206 -14.02 -6.95 -29.69
#